data_AF-A0A353GUN3-F1
#
_entry.id   AF-A0A353GUN3-F1
#
_cell.length_a   1.000
_cell.length_b   1.000
_cell.length_c   1.000
_cell.angle_alpha   90.00
_cell.angle_beta   90.00
_cell.angle_gamma   90.00
#
_symmetry.space_group_name_H-M   'P 1'
#
loop_
_entity.id
_entity.type
_entity.pdbx_description
1 polymer ?
#
loop_
_entity_poly.entity_id
_entity_poly.type
_entity_poly.pdbx_seq_one_letter_code
_entity_poly.pdbx_strand_id
1 'polypeptide(L)'
;MLGGIDATQVLTRLSDDDLVVLDEATHEPIGAYPMTMEETDHLLKVNGYQIHAMCALDALGVSPMFGYNVEINSCCDVSGEAIELKQNRLEIVEVKPITLPGIFQGKIR
;
A
#
# COMPACT_ATOMS: atom_id res chain seq x y z
N MET A 1 2.84 36.74 10.71
CA MET A 1 2.82 35.50 11.50
C MET A 1 2.08 34.48 10.66
N LEU A 2 2.76 33.45 10.13
CA LEU A 2 2.05 32.30 9.58
C LEU A 2 1.35 31.66 10.78
N GLY A 3 0.03 31.82 10.88
CA GLY A 3 -0.79 31.06 11.81
C GLY A 3 -0.60 29.59 11.44
N GLY A 4 0.32 28.94 12.14
CA GLY A 4 0.80 27.61 11.80
C GLY A 4 -0.36 26.65 11.87
N ILE A 5 -0.62 25.98 10.75
CA ILE A 5 -1.50 24.81 10.75
C ILE A 5 -0.86 23.80 11.72
N ASP A 6 -1.59 23.44 12.76
CA ASP A 6 -1.18 22.42 13.71
C ASP A 6 -1.15 21.07 12.98
N ALA A 7 0.02 20.46 12.92
CA ALA A 7 0.22 19.17 12.25
C ALA A 7 -0.74 18.10 12.79
N THR A 8 -1.08 18.17 14.08
CA THR A 8 -2.04 17.27 14.73
C THR A 8 -3.42 17.43 14.13
N GLN A 9 -3.89 18.67 13.94
CA GLN A 9 -5.20 18.95 13.34
C GLN A 9 -5.26 18.48 11.88
N VAL A 10 -4.15 18.57 11.14
CA VAL A 10 -4.06 18.04 9.78
C VAL A 10 -4.13 16.52 9.78
N LEU A 11 -3.38 15.86 10.66
CA LEU A 11 -3.39 14.40 10.77
C LEU A 11 -4.78 13.88 11.14
N THR A 12 -5.46 14.50 12.10
CA THR A 12 -6.86 14.17 12.42
C THR A 12 -7.75 14.35 11.19
N ARG A 13 -7.62 15.47 10.47
CA ARG A 13 -8.44 15.72 9.28
C ARG A 13 -8.19 14.71 8.16
N LEU A 14 -6.93 14.33 7.94
CA LEU A 14 -6.57 13.30 6.96
C LEU A 14 -7.08 11.92 7.39
N SER A 15 -7.14 11.64 8.69
CA SER A 15 -7.71 10.41 9.21
C SER A 15 -9.22 10.35 9.05
N ASP A 16 -9.93 11.46 9.31
CA ASP A 16 -11.38 11.57 9.05
C ASP A 16 -11.74 11.36 7.57
N ASP A 17 -10.83 11.73 6.66
CA ASP A 17 -10.97 11.57 5.21
C ASP A 17 -10.41 10.22 4.70
N ASP A 18 -10.07 9.28 5.60
CA ASP A 18 -9.53 7.94 5.31
C ASP A 18 -8.25 7.95 4.47
N LEU A 19 -7.39 8.96 4.66
CA LEU A 19 -6.10 9.10 3.97
C LEU A 19 -4.91 8.68 4.83
N VAL A 20 -5.06 8.74 6.15
CA VAL A 20 -4.06 8.39 7.16
C VAL A 20 -4.72 7.57 8.27
N VAL A 21 -4.07 6.49 8.68
CA VAL A 21 -4.45 5.70 9.86
C VAL A 21 -3.57 6.14 11.02
N LEU A 22 -4.20 6.50 12.14
CA LEU A 22 -3.52 6.90 13.36
C LEU A 22 -3.64 5.78 14.40
N ASP A 23 -2.57 5.56 15.17
CA ASP A 23 -2.61 4.71 16.34
C ASP A 23 -3.57 5.29 17.39
N GLU A 24 -4.48 4.46 17.91
CA GLU A 24 -5.50 4.92 18.86
C GLU A 24 -4.91 5.49 20.16
N ALA A 25 -3.78 4.95 20.63
CA ALA A 25 -3.18 5.31 21.90
C ALA A 25 -2.23 6.51 21.77
N THR A 26 -1.39 6.56 20.74
CA THR A 26 -0.36 7.58 20.57
C THR A 26 -0.78 8.72 19.64
N HIS A 27 -1.83 8.53 18.83
CA HIS A 27 -2.19 9.42 17.72
C HIS A 27 -1.07 9.60 16.67
N GLU A 28 -0.09 8.70 16.64
CA GLU A 28 0.96 8.71 15.61
C GLU A 28 0.46 8.02 14.33
N PRO A 29 0.89 8.47 13.13
CA PRO A 29 0.55 7.79 11.88
C PRO A 29 1.15 6.39 11.81
N ILE A 30 0.31 5.38 11.67
CA ILE A 30 0.70 3.99 11.43
C ILE A 30 0.42 3.54 10.00
N GLY A 31 -0.36 4.31 9.24
CA GLY A 31 -0.57 4.07 7.83
C GLY A 31 -0.91 5.34 7.07
N ALA A 32 -0.52 5.39 5.81
CA ALA A 32 -0.89 6.45 4.88
C ALA A 32 -0.79 5.89 3.48
N TYR A 33 -1.83 6.07 2.68
CA TYR A 33 -1.89 5.47 1.35
C TYR A 33 -0.62 5.78 0.53
N PRO A 34 0.01 4.76 -0.08
CA PRO A 34 -0.44 3.37 -0.22
C PRO A 34 0.08 2.37 0.85
N MET A 35 0.74 2.83 1.91
CA MET A 35 1.54 1.99 2.80
C MET A 35 1.01 1.96 4.23
N THR A 36 1.30 0.88 4.95
CA THR A 36 1.02 0.74 6.39
C THR A 36 2.17 0.07 7.11
N MET A 37 2.27 0.35 8.41
CA MET A 37 3.16 -0.33 9.36
C MET A 37 2.51 -1.57 9.96
N GLU A 38 1.19 -1.72 9.81
CA GLU A 38 0.47 -2.93 10.21
C GLU A 38 0.79 -4.09 9.27
N GLU A 39 0.74 -5.30 9.80
CA GLU A 39 0.95 -6.51 9.00
C GLU A 39 -0.28 -6.76 8.10
N THR A 40 -0.03 -6.89 6.80
CA THR A 40 -1.04 -7.24 5.79
C THR A 40 -0.54 -8.34 4.87
N ASP A 41 -1.44 -8.95 4.11
CA ASP A 41 -1.12 -9.91 3.06
C ASP A 41 -0.35 -9.29 1.87
N HIS A 42 0.02 -8.01 1.90
CA HIS A 42 0.74 -7.33 0.82
C HIS A 42 2.10 -6.84 1.30
N LEU A 43 3.10 -7.73 1.32
CA LEU A 43 4.47 -7.42 1.75
C LEU A 43 5.33 -6.94 0.57
N LEU A 44 5.91 -5.75 0.71
CA LEU A 44 6.72 -5.12 -0.31
C LEU A 44 8.17 -4.99 0.15
N LYS A 45 9.11 -5.19 -0.79
CA LYS A 45 10.49 -4.76 -0.63
C LYS A 45 10.75 -3.54 -1.50
N VAL A 46 11.11 -2.42 -0.87
CA VAL A 46 11.32 -1.12 -1.52
C VAL A 46 12.67 -0.57 -1.08
N ASN A 47 13.63 -0.44 -2.00
CA ASN A 47 14.94 0.14 -1.72
C ASN A 47 15.63 -0.43 -0.45
N GLY A 48 15.53 -1.75 -0.23
CA GLY A 48 16.11 -2.45 0.92
C GLY A 48 15.25 -2.45 2.20
N TYR A 49 14.12 -1.75 2.21
CA TYR A 49 13.14 -1.77 3.31
C TYR A 49 12.03 -2.77 3.03
N GLN A 50 11.48 -3.35 4.10
CA GLN A 50 10.25 -4.13 4.07
C GLN A 50 9.12 -3.30 4.66
N ILE A 51 8.01 -3.21 3.93
CA ILE A 51 6.82 -2.46 4.30
C ILE A 51 5.58 -3.22 3.85
N HIS A 52 4.42 -2.92 4.43
CA HIS A 52 3.15 -3.45 3.99
C HIS A 52 2.37 -2.42 3.17
N ALA A 53 1.58 -2.89 2.21
CA ALA A 53 0.59 -2.07 1.52
C ALA A 53 -0.81 -2.32 2.10
N MET A 54 -1.67 -1.30 2.03
CA MET A 54 -3.05 -1.38 2.52
C MET A 54 -3.89 -2.40 1.73
N CYS A 55 -3.68 -2.50 0.41
CA CYS A 55 -4.35 -3.47 -0.45
C CYS A 55 -3.50 -3.86 -1.68
N ALA A 56 -4.01 -4.79 -2.49
CA ALA A 56 -3.36 -5.22 -3.72
C ALA A 56 -3.15 -4.08 -4.74
N LEU A 57 -4.09 -3.15 -4.86
CA LEU A 57 -3.95 -1.99 -5.75
C LEU A 57 -2.91 -1.01 -5.23
N ASP A 58 -2.89 -0.78 -3.92
CA ASP A 58 -1.93 0.10 -3.27
C ASP A 58 -0.49 -0.43 -3.42
N ALA A 59 -0.31 -1.76 -3.35
CA ALA A 59 0.97 -2.38 -3.63
C ALA A 59 1.52 -2.00 -5.02
N LEU A 60 0.64 -1.92 -6.04
CA LEU A 60 0.99 -1.47 -7.39
C LEU A 60 1.27 0.04 -7.47
N GLY A 61 0.77 0.83 -6.51
CA GLY A 61 0.98 2.27 -6.43
C GLY A 61 2.36 2.68 -5.91
N VAL A 62 3.02 1.83 -5.13
CA VAL A 62 4.29 2.15 -4.46
C VAL A 62 5.44 2.40 -5.44
N SER A 63 5.65 1.51 -6.41
CA SER A 63 6.75 1.63 -7.38
C SER A 63 6.70 2.95 -8.19
N PRO A 64 5.57 3.37 -8.78
CA PRO A 64 5.50 4.63 -9.50
C PRO A 64 5.54 5.85 -8.56
N MET A 65 5.03 5.75 -7.33
CA MET A 65 5.05 6.84 -6.36
C MET A 65 6.48 7.19 -5.91
N PHE A 66 7.32 6.20 -5.61
CA PHE A 66 8.68 6.42 -5.11
C PHE A 66 9.78 6.30 -6.18
N GLY A 67 9.45 5.77 -7.37
CA GLY A 67 10.41 5.62 -8.46
C GLY A 67 11.44 4.49 -8.24
N TYR A 68 11.15 3.54 -7.35
CA TYR A 68 11.99 2.37 -7.09
C TYR A 68 11.42 1.10 -7.72
N ASN A 69 12.29 0.13 -8.01
CA ASN A 69 11.87 -1.24 -8.25
C ASN A 69 11.31 -1.82 -6.96
N VAL A 70 10.18 -2.52 -7.07
CA VAL A 70 9.48 -3.11 -5.93
C VAL A 70 9.26 -4.60 -6.18
N GLU A 71 9.62 -5.43 -5.20
CA GLU A 71 9.15 -6.82 -5.11
C GLU A 71 7.88 -6.83 -4.26
N ILE A 72 6.80 -7.41 -4.78
CA ILE A 72 5.50 -7.52 -4.11
C ILE A 72 5.23 -9.00 -3.87
N ASN A 73 5.01 -9.38 -2.61
CA ASN A 73 4.57 -10.71 -2.23
C ASN A 73 3.18 -10.61 -1.62
N SER A 74 2.27 -11.43 -2.10
CA SER A 74 0.89 -11.44 -1.64
C SER A 74 0.24 -12.81 -1.74
N CYS A 75 -1.06 -12.88 -1.46
CA CYS A 75 -1.87 -14.07 -1.63
C CYS A 75 -3.21 -13.74 -2.28
N CYS A 76 -3.83 -14.73 -2.92
CA CYS A 76 -5.17 -14.61 -3.44
C CYS A 76 -6.19 -14.70 -2.29
N ASP A 77 -7.04 -13.69 -2.11
CA ASP A 77 -8.07 -13.66 -1.05
C ASP A 77 -9.07 -14.84 -1.13
N VAL A 78 -9.20 -15.48 -2.30
CA VAL A 78 -10.14 -16.60 -2.52
C VAL A 78 -9.47 -17.96 -2.32
N SER A 79 -8.27 -18.16 -2.87
CA SER A 79 -7.60 -19.47 -2.88
C SER A 79 -6.45 -19.59 -1.87
N GLY A 80 -5.96 -18.49 -1.32
CA GLY A 80 -4.74 -18.42 -0.52
C GLY A 80 -3.46 -18.69 -1.30
N GLU A 81 -3.53 -18.82 -2.63
CA GLU A 81 -2.34 -19.06 -3.46
C GLU A 81 -1.42 -17.84 -3.42
N ALA A 82 -0.11 -18.09 -3.25
CA ALA A 82 0.88 -17.04 -3.22
C ALA A 82 1.00 -16.35 -4.59
N ILE A 83 1.09 -15.02 -4.55
CA ILE A 83 1.27 -14.15 -5.71
C ILE A 83 2.57 -13.37 -5.52
N GLU A 84 3.46 -13.42 -6.49
CA GLU A 84 4.71 -12.66 -6.51
C GLU A 84 4.74 -11.75 -7.73
N LEU A 85 5.06 -10.47 -7.54
CA LEU A 85 5.29 -9.53 -8.63
C LEU A 85 6.63 -8.81 -8.46
N LYS A 86 7.21 -8.43 -9.59
CA LYS A 86 8.23 -7.38 -9.65
C LYS A 86 7.71 -6.25 -10.51
N GLN A 87 7.85 -5.03 -10.02
CA GLN A 87 7.38 -3.84 -10.71
C GLN A 87 8.49 -2.79 -10.80
N ASN A 88 8.56 -2.13 -11.94
CA ASN A 88 9.41 -0.98 -12.20
C ASN A 88 8.54 0.18 -12.71
N ARG A 89 8.28 1.16 -11.84
CA ARG A 89 7.39 2.28 -12.10
C ARG A 89 6.01 1.79 -12.53
N LEU A 90 5.59 2.06 -13.77
CA LEU A 90 4.28 1.66 -14.29
C LEU A 90 4.30 0.29 -14.98
N GLU A 91 5.45 -0.39 -15.01
CA GLU A 91 5.63 -1.67 -15.71
C GLU A 91 5.73 -2.83 -14.71
N ILE A 92 4.90 -3.86 -14.89
CA ILE A 92 5.04 -5.14 -14.20
C ILE A 92 6.04 -5.99 -15.01
N VAL A 93 7.21 -6.26 -14.43
CA VAL A 93 8.32 -6.93 -15.12
C VAL A 93 8.32 -8.45 -14.91
N GLU A 94 7.74 -8.92 -13.81
CA GLU A 94 7.60 -10.34 -13.50
C GLU A 94 6.31 -10.56 -12.70
N VAL A 95 5.61 -11.66 -12.96
CA VAL A 95 4.40 -12.07 -12.22
C VAL A 95 4.36 -13.59 -12.08
N LYS A 96 4.02 -14.08 -10.89
CA LYS A 96 3.76 -15.48 -10.58
C LYS A 96 2.54 -15.60 -9.66
N PRO A 97 1.65 -16.57 -9.88
CA PRO A 97 1.52 -17.36 -11.10
C PRO A 97 1.14 -16.49 -12.31
N ILE A 98 1.53 -16.88 -13.53
CA ILE A 98 1.18 -16.14 -14.77
C ILE A 98 -0.34 -16.13 -15.00
N THR A 99 -1.02 -17.18 -14.56
CA THR A 99 -2.47 -17.22 -14.46
C THR A 99 -2.91 -16.47 -13.22
N LEU A 100 -3.01 -15.15 -13.29
CA LEU A 100 -3.85 -14.41 -12.35
C LEU A 100 -5.30 -14.59 -12.82
N PRO A 101 -6.14 -15.41 -12.15
CA PRO A 101 -7.55 -15.46 -12.49
C PRO A 101 -8.19 -14.09 -12.18
N GLY A 102 -8.41 -13.28 -13.23
CA GLY A 102 -9.56 -12.38 -13.32
C GLY A 102 -9.73 -11.23 -12.30
N ILE A 103 -8.65 -10.65 -11.76
CA ILE A 103 -8.72 -9.60 -10.72
C ILE A 103 -9.53 -8.33 -11.14
N PHE A 104 -9.74 -8.07 -12.43
CA PHE A 104 -10.54 -6.93 -12.92
C PHE A 104 -11.99 -7.25 -13.32
N GLN A 105 -12.67 -8.23 -12.68
CA GLN A 105 -14.14 -8.37 -12.80
C GLN A 105 -14.93 -7.77 -11.62
N GLY A 106 -14.24 -7.22 -10.62
CA GLY A 106 -14.87 -6.48 -9.53
C GLY A 106 -15.29 -5.08 -9.99
N LYS A 107 -16.59 -4.87 -10.15
CA LYS A 107 -17.20 -3.55 -10.32
C LYS A 107 -16.75 -2.66 -9.16
N ILE A 108 -15.97 -1.62 -9.45
CA ILE A 108 -15.72 -0.52 -8.49
C ILE A 108 -17.10 -0.04 -8.06
N ARG A 109 -17.43 -0.24 -6.78
CA ARG A 109 -18.64 0.33 -6.18
C ARG A 109 -18.37 1.74 -5.76
#